data_AF-A0AAV4QLH1-F1
#
_entry.id   AF-A0AAV4QLH1-F1
#
_cell.length_a   1.000
_cell.length_b   1.000
_cell.length_c   1.000
_cell.angle_alpha   90.00
_cell.angle_beta   90.00
_cell.angle_gamma   90.00
#
_symmetry.space_group_name_H-M   'P 1'
#
loop_
_entity.id
_entity.type
_entity.pdbx_description
1 polymer ?
#
loop_
_entity_poly.entity_id
_entity_poly.type
_entity_poly.pdbx_seq_one_letter_code
_entity_poly.pdbx_strand_id
1 'polypeptide(L)'
;MSFIESVANKQHPMCVLYRKTLSNVAMKSNRLRKHFSKKHPNDKDKPIEYFQEKYKKIQNRSTVVVISLKKQSAANEDGLIAAYRIMQLIEKMVKTIIFEKL
;
A
#
# COMPACT_ATOMS: atom_id res chain seq x y z
N MET A 1 -16.80 18.18 -4.86
CA MET A 1 -15.64 18.26 -3.94
C MET A 1 -15.48 16.92 -3.25
N SER A 2 -14.44 16.15 -3.55
CA SER A 2 -14.27 14.80 -3.01
C SER A 2 -13.00 14.65 -2.18
N PHE A 3 -13.17 14.13 -0.96
CA PHE A 3 -12.12 13.59 -0.12
C PHE A 3 -12.33 12.10 0.05
N ILE A 4 -11.26 11.39 0.34
CA ILE A 4 -11.25 9.94 0.61
C ILE A 4 -10.46 9.68 1.88
N GLU A 5 -10.59 8.50 2.47
CA GLU A 5 -9.69 8.09 3.55
C GLU A 5 -8.24 8.08 3.02
N SER A 6 -7.31 8.60 3.82
CA SER A 6 -5.91 8.55 3.44
C SER A 6 -5.40 7.12 3.46
N VAL A 7 -4.75 6.73 2.37
CA VAL A 7 -4.07 5.43 2.23
C VAL A 7 -3.01 5.23 3.33
N ALA A 8 -2.35 6.32 3.75
CA ALA A 8 -1.31 6.26 4.77
C ALA A 8 -1.86 6.27 6.21
N ASN A 9 -2.99 6.95 6.43
CA ASN A 9 -3.64 7.01 7.73
C ASN A 9 -5.15 7.18 7.58
N LYS A 10 -5.91 6.10 7.78
CA LYS A 10 -7.37 6.08 7.63
C LYS A 10 -8.12 7.06 8.54
N GLN A 11 -7.50 7.55 9.61
CA GLN A 11 -8.10 8.55 10.51
C GLN A 11 -8.09 9.97 9.93
N HIS A 12 -7.40 10.17 8.80
CA HIS A 12 -7.27 11.48 8.17
C HIS A 12 -7.77 11.45 6.72
N PRO A 13 -8.44 12.53 6.27
CA PRO A 13 -8.89 12.66 4.89
C PRO A 13 -7.72 12.94 3.95
N MET A 14 -7.85 12.55 2.68
CA MET A 14 -6.94 12.87 1.59
C MET A 14 -7.71 13.54 0.45
N CYS A 15 -7.12 14.58 -0.15
CA CYS A 15 -7.64 15.21 -1.37
C CYS A 15 -7.44 14.30 -2.59
N VAL A 16 -8.50 14.02 -3.35
CA VAL A 16 -8.43 13.17 -4.55
C VAL A 16 -7.59 13.82 -5.66
N LEU A 17 -7.63 15.15 -5.77
CA LEU A 17 -6.88 15.88 -6.80
C LEU A 17 -5.42 16.11 -6.42
N TYR A 18 -5.17 16.56 -5.19
CA TYR A 18 -3.81 16.88 -4.73
C TYR A 18 -3.05 15.67 -4.15
N ARG A 19 -3.76 14.60 -3.77
CA ARG A 19 -3.22 13.35 -3.20
C ARG A 19 -2.37 13.55 -1.95
N LYS A 20 -2.73 14.53 -1.12
CA LYS A 20 -2.12 14.73 0.20
C LYS A 20 -3.13 14.52 1.30
N THR A 21 -2.67 13.89 2.39
CA THR A 21 -3.39 13.81 3.65
C THR A 21 -3.61 15.22 4.19
N LEU A 22 -4.81 15.48 4.67
CA LEU A 22 -5.25 16.73 5.25
C LEU A 22 -5.59 16.48 6.72
N SER A 23 -5.63 17.56 7.51
CA SER A 23 -6.17 17.46 8.87
C SER A 23 -7.69 17.26 8.85
N ASN A 24 -8.24 16.66 9.90
CA ASN A 24 -9.70 16.48 10.03
C ASN A 24 -10.45 17.81 9.97
N VAL A 25 -9.81 18.89 10.44
CA VAL A 25 -10.36 20.25 10.40
C VAL A 25 -10.52 20.76 8.96
N ALA A 26 -9.75 20.24 7.99
CA ALA A 26 -9.87 20.60 6.59
C ALA A 26 -11.20 20.17 5.95
N MET A 27 -11.92 19.22 6.56
CA MET A 27 -13.25 18.79 6.10
C MET A 27 -14.37 19.76 6.47
N LYS A 28 -14.13 20.73 7.38
CA LYS A 28 -15.13 21.77 7.67
C LYS A 28 -15.45 22.52 6.37
N SER A 29 -16.74 22.67 6.05
CA SER A 29 -17.24 23.20 4.76
C SER A 29 -16.50 24.46 4.27
N ASN A 30 -16.32 25.46 5.15
CA ASN A 30 -15.59 26.69 4.79
C ASN A 30 -14.12 26.45 4.47
N ARG A 31 -13.45 25.55 5.21
CA ARG A 31 -12.04 25.20 4.96
C ARG A 31 -11.89 24.35 3.72
N LEU A 32 -12.82 23.44 3.46
CA LEU A 32 -12.88 22.65 2.23
C LEU A 32 -13.05 23.56 1.01
N ARG A 33 -14.01 24.49 1.04
CA ARG A 33 -14.22 25.46 -0.04
C ARG A 33 -12.99 26.33 -0.30
N LYS A 34 -12.32 26.78 0.77
CA LYS A 34 -11.05 27.53 0.68
C LYS A 34 -9.92 26.67 0.11
N HIS A 35 -9.78 25.42 0.57
CA HIS A 35 -8.79 24.47 0.06
C HIS A 35 -8.97 24.29 -1.45
N PHE A 36 -10.19 23.98 -1.87
CA PHE A 36 -10.50 23.72 -3.27
C PHE A 36 -10.28 24.96 -4.14
N SER A 37 -10.74 26.13 -3.69
CA SER A 37 -10.53 27.38 -4.43
C SER A 37 -9.06 27.76 -4.56
N LYS A 38 -8.24 27.49 -3.53
CA LYS A 38 -6.81 27.84 -3.52
C LYS A 38 -5.94 26.81 -4.25
N LYS A 39 -6.26 25.52 -4.15
CA LYS A 39 -5.45 24.42 -4.68
C LYS A 39 -5.90 23.93 -6.05
N HIS A 40 -7.18 24.10 -6.36
CA HIS A 40 -7.83 23.59 -7.57
C HIS A 40 -8.75 24.64 -8.21
N PRO A 41 -8.25 25.85 -8.52
CA PRO A 41 -9.09 26.89 -9.12
C PRO A 41 -9.68 26.45 -10.47
N ASN A 42 -8.94 25.66 -11.25
CA ASN A 42 -9.31 25.22 -12.60
C ASN A 42 -10.18 23.96 -12.63
N ASP A 43 -10.35 23.28 -11.49
CA ASP A 43 -11.15 22.05 -11.41
C ASP A 43 -12.54 22.31 -10.81
N LYS A 44 -12.95 23.58 -10.66
CA LYS A 44 -14.19 23.96 -9.98
C LYS A 44 -15.46 23.45 -10.65
N ASP A 45 -15.48 23.55 -11.97
CA ASP A 45 -16.66 23.25 -12.80
C ASP A 45 -16.55 21.85 -13.45
N LYS A 46 -15.61 21.02 -12.95
CA LYS A 46 -15.45 19.66 -13.45
C LYS A 46 -16.62 18.79 -12.97
N PRO A 47 -17.11 17.88 -13.83
CA PRO A 47 -18.21 17.01 -13.48
C PRO A 47 -17.75 15.91 -12.51
N ILE A 48 -18.68 15.19 -11.89
CA ILE A 48 -18.36 14.21 -10.83
C ILE A 48 -17.50 13.04 -11.35
N GLU A 49 -17.68 12.66 -12.60
CA GLU A 49 -16.98 11.60 -13.30
C GLU A 49 -15.46 11.84 -13.31
N TYR A 50 -15.06 13.11 -13.49
CA TYR A 50 -13.64 13.50 -13.43
C TYR A 50 -13.00 13.13 -12.09
N PHE A 51 -13.73 13.36 -10.99
CA PHE A 51 -13.25 13.01 -9.65
C PHE A 51 -13.27 11.50 -9.40
N GLN A 52 -14.28 10.80 -9.92
CA GLN A 52 -14.37 9.34 -9.82
C GLN A 52 -13.22 8.65 -10.56
N GLU A 53 -12.84 9.13 -11.75
CA GLU A 53 -11.67 8.60 -12.48
C GLU A 53 -10.37 8.80 -11.70
N LYS A 54 -10.18 9.98 -11.09
CA LYS A 54 -9.02 10.26 -10.25
C LYS A 54 -8.98 9.35 -9.04
N TYR A 55 -10.13 9.09 -8.42
CA TYR A 55 -10.25 8.14 -7.32
C TYR A 55 -9.89 6.71 -7.73
N LYS A 56 -10.45 6.21 -8.84
CA LYS A 56 -10.12 4.87 -9.39
C LYS A 56 -8.62 4.71 -9.61
N LYS A 57 -7.95 5.74 -10.14
CA LYS A 57 -6.48 5.71 -10.33
C LYS A 57 -5.71 5.58 -9.01
N ILE A 58 -6.18 6.20 -7.93
CA ILE A 58 -5.57 6.06 -6.59
C ILE A 58 -5.75 4.63 -6.09
N GLN A 59 -6.97 4.09 -6.19
CA GLN A 59 -7.29 2.73 -5.73
C GLN A 59 -6.48 1.67 -6.50
N ASN A 60 -6.41 1.78 -7.83
CA ASN A 60 -5.64 0.83 -8.64
C ASN A 60 -4.16 0.81 -8.27
N ARG A 61 -3.56 1.98 -7.99
CA ARG A 61 -2.16 2.06 -7.55
C ARG A 61 -1.94 1.38 -6.20
N SER A 62 -2.85 1.55 -5.24
CA SER A 62 -2.75 0.83 -3.96
C SER A 62 -2.84 -0.68 -4.14
N THR A 63 -3.72 -1.16 -5.02
CA THR A 63 -3.86 -2.59 -5.30
C THR A 63 -2.59 -3.18 -5.90
N VAL A 64 -1.97 -2.51 -6.86
CA VAL A 64 -0.71 -2.97 -7.48
C VAL A 64 0.40 -3.09 -6.45
N VAL A 65 0.59 -2.06 -5.59
CA VAL A 65 1.64 -2.10 -4.56
C VAL A 65 1.42 -3.25 -3.57
N VAL A 66 0.18 -3.48 -3.13
CA VAL A 66 -0.15 -4.58 -2.21
C VAL A 66 0.12 -5.94 -2.87
N ILE A 67 -0.24 -6.13 -4.13
CA ILE A 67 0.02 -7.37 -4.86
C ILE A 67 1.54 -7.61 -5.00
N SER A 68 2.30 -6.59 -5.38
CA SER A 68 3.76 -6.69 -5.52
C SER A 68 4.44 -7.07 -4.20
N LEU A 69 4.05 -6.44 -3.08
CA LEU A 69 4.58 -6.76 -1.75
C LEU A 69 4.25 -8.19 -1.33
N LYS A 70 3.02 -8.66 -1.57
CA LYS A 70 2.62 -10.06 -1.27
C LYS A 70 3.41 -11.08 -2.09
N LYS A 71 3.68 -10.78 -3.35
CA LYS A 71 4.50 -11.66 -4.20
C LYS A 71 5.94 -11.76 -3.68
N GLN A 72 6.50 -10.64 -3.23
CA GLN A 72 7.84 -10.61 -2.63
C GLN A 72 7.88 -11.38 -1.29
N SER A 73 6.87 -11.24 -0.44
CA SER A 73 6.83 -12.00 0.82
C SER A 73 6.71 -13.50 0.59
N ALA A 74 5.89 -13.95 -0.37
CA ALA A 74 5.75 -15.36 -0.72
C ALA A 74 7.06 -15.95 -1.25
N ALA A 75 7.76 -15.25 -2.15
CA ALA A 75 9.06 -15.70 -2.66
C ALA A 75 10.12 -15.80 -1.55
N ASN A 76 10.09 -14.90 -0.56
CA ASN A 76 10.98 -14.96 0.59
C ASN A 76 10.67 -16.15 1.51
N GLU A 77 9.38 -16.48 1.71
CA GLU A 77 8.93 -17.61 2.50
C GLU A 77 9.38 -18.95 1.91
N ASP A 78 9.22 -19.13 0.59
CA ASP A 78 9.70 -20.32 -0.13
C ASP A 78 11.23 -20.50 0.04
N GLY A 79 11.99 -19.41 -0.05
CA GLY A 79 13.43 -19.42 0.19
C GLY A 79 13.80 -19.85 1.61
N LEU A 80 13.08 -19.38 2.63
CA LEU A 80 13.27 -19.80 4.03
C LEU A 80 12.96 -21.28 4.22
N ILE A 81 11.87 -21.78 3.64
CA ILE A 81 11.50 -23.21 3.71
C ILE A 81 12.57 -24.07 3.05
N ALA A 82 13.09 -23.67 1.89
CA ALA A 82 14.16 -24.38 1.20
C ALA A 82 15.45 -24.42 2.02
N ALA A 83 15.89 -23.28 2.57
CA ALA A 83 17.07 -23.21 3.42
C ALA A 83 16.95 -24.09 4.67
N TYR A 84 15.77 -24.09 5.30
CA TYR A 84 15.49 -24.95 6.46
C TYR A 84 15.57 -26.44 6.11
N ARG A 85 14.99 -26.86 4.96
CA ARG A 85 15.10 -28.25 4.48
C ARG A 85 16.53 -28.65 4.19
N ILE A 86 17.34 -27.77 3.61
CA ILE A 86 18.77 -28.00 3.38
C ILE A 86 19.48 -28.24 4.73
N MET A 87 19.22 -27.41 5.73
CA MET A 87 19.81 -27.58 7.07
C MET A 87 19.47 -28.96 7.67
N GLN A 88 18.20 -29.39 7.59
CA GLN A 88 17.79 -30.71 8.07
C GLN A 88 18.51 -31.87 7.35
N LEU A 89 18.75 -31.73 6.04
CA LEU A 89 19.48 -32.75 5.28
C LEU A 89 20.95 -32.79 5.71
N ILE A 90 21.57 -31.63 5.93
CA ILE A 90 22.94 -31.54 6.45
C ILE A 90 23.04 -32.20 7.83
N GLU A 91 22.11 -31.90 8.75
CA GLU A 91 22.08 -32.53 10.08
C GLU A 91 21.99 -34.05 10.01
N LYS A 92 21.14 -34.58 9.11
CA LYS A 92 21.01 -36.03 8.90
C LYS A 92 22.31 -36.63 8.34
N MET A 93 22.91 -36.00 7.33
CA MET A 93 24.17 -36.45 6.75
C MET A 93 25.30 -36.46 7.79
N VAL A 94 25.43 -35.40 8.58
CA VAL A 94 26.44 -35.30 9.64
C VAL A 94 26.25 -36.40 10.67
N LYS A 95 25.01 -36.68 11.11
CA LYS A 95 24.73 -37.81 12.01
C LYS A 95 25.16 -39.14 11.39
N THR A 96 24.78 -39.43 10.15
CA THR A 96 25.14 -40.69 9.47
C THR A 96 26.66 -40.86 9.32
N ILE A 97 27.37 -39.79 8.91
CA ILE A 97 28.84 -39.83 8.72
C ILE A 97 29.58 -40.05 10.05
N ILE A 98 29.07 -39.49 11.15
CA ILE A 98 29.67 -39.71 12.47
C ILE A 98 29.45 -41.16 12.94
N PHE A 99 28.29 -41.76 12.64
CA PHE A 99 27.99 -43.16 13.01
C PHE A 99 28.73 -44.20 12.16
N GLU A 100 29.06 -43.93 10.89
CA GLU A 100 29.86 -44.85 10.05
C GLU A 100 31.38 -44.83 10.37
N LYS A 101 31.85 -43.85 11.15
CA LYS A 101 33.26 -43.70 11.53
C LYS A 101 33.59 -44.17 12.96
N LEU A 102 32.64 -44.80 13.65
CA LEU A 102 32.77 -45.44 14.98
C LEU A 102 32.72 -46.96 14.81
#